data_AF-A0A3D5Q9E8-F1
#
_entry.id   AF-A0A3D5Q9E8-F1
#
_cell.length_a   1.000
_cell.length_b   1.000
_cell.length_c   1.000
_cell.angle_alpha   90.00
_cell.angle_beta   90.00
_cell.angle_gamma   90.00
#
_symmetry.space_group_name_H-M   'P 1'
#
loop_
_entity.id
_entity.type
_entity.pdbx_description
1 polymer ?
#
loop_
_entity_poly.entity_id
_entity_poly.type
_entity_poly.pdbx_seq_one_letter_code
_entity_poly.pdbx_strand_id
1 'polypeptide(L)'
;MSIYTNKKKTIFRWFILPWIIGLLLIFLAVGLVTDMDKKLKPFVALDNVSSEDLYQLDLKRSYAEGVKLDENLPLYTKGNDNSVGILLIHGFTGSPYEMHELSAYLNSLGYSTYSVRLPGSGTTPENLNEFSYADWYESLKFGYYTLKNSCDQIFVAG
;
A
#
# COMPACT_ATOMS: atom_id res chain seq x y z
N MET A 1 5.38 -46.27 46.99
CA MET A 1 5.77 -45.75 45.66
C MET A 1 4.68 -44.91 44.94
N SER A 2 3.70 -44.32 45.65
CA SER A 2 2.51 -43.67 45.02
C SER A 2 2.43 -42.14 45.22
N ILE A 3 2.97 -41.62 46.32
CA ILE A 3 2.88 -40.19 46.67
C ILE A 3 3.82 -39.32 45.79
N TYR A 4 5.00 -39.84 45.46
CA TYR A 4 6.00 -39.12 44.67
C TYR A 4 5.59 -38.94 43.19
N THR A 5 4.93 -39.95 42.63
CA THR A 5 4.34 -39.92 41.28
C THR A 5 3.16 -38.96 41.19
N ASN A 6 2.35 -38.85 42.24
CA ASN A 6 1.23 -37.91 42.29
C ASN A 6 1.72 -36.46 42.29
N LYS A 7 2.71 -36.12 43.14
CA LYS A 7 3.31 -34.77 43.21
C LYS A 7 3.91 -34.31 41.87
N LYS A 8 4.59 -35.21 41.13
CA LYS A 8 5.10 -34.92 39.78
C LYS A 8 3.99 -34.64 38.77
N LYS A 9 2.88 -35.41 38.82
CA LYS A 9 1.69 -35.14 37.97
C LYS A 9 1.02 -33.81 38.34
N THR A 10 0.96 -33.46 39.63
CA THR A 10 0.41 -32.18 40.10
C THR A 10 1.27 -31.01 39.63
N ILE A 11 2.60 -31.09 39.78
CA ILE A 11 3.53 -30.06 39.31
C ILE A 11 3.45 -29.90 37.80
N PHE A 12 3.48 -31.02 37.05
CA PHE A 12 3.38 -30.97 35.61
C PHE A 12 2.06 -30.31 35.16
N ARG A 13 0.92 -30.71 35.73
CA ARG A 13 -0.40 -30.22 35.32
C ARG A 13 -0.65 -28.74 35.68
N TRP A 14 -0.13 -28.27 36.80
CA TRP A 14 -0.44 -26.92 37.31
C TRP A 14 0.68 -25.90 37.12
N PHE A 15 1.91 -26.33 36.87
CA PHE A 15 3.07 -25.43 36.76
C PHE A 15 3.88 -25.58 35.47
N ILE A 16 3.74 -26.66 34.70
CA ILE A 16 4.51 -26.85 33.45
C ILE A 16 3.58 -26.79 32.24
N LEU A 17 2.46 -27.50 32.30
CA LEU A 17 1.47 -27.57 31.23
C LEU A 17 0.90 -26.20 30.81
N PRO A 18 0.59 -25.26 31.73
CA PRO A 18 0.13 -23.91 31.35
C PRO A 18 1.18 -23.13 30.53
N TRP A 19 2.47 -23.29 30.86
CA TRP A 19 3.55 -22.63 30.11
C TRP A 19 3.76 -23.27 28.74
N ILE A 20 3.65 -24.60 28.63
CA ILE A 20 3.71 -25.29 27.33
C ILE A 20 2.53 -24.85 26.45
N ILE A 21 1.32 -24.78 26.99
CA ILE A 21 0.14 -24.30 26.27
C ILE A 21 0.32 -22.83 25.88
N GLY A 22 0.78 -21.97 26.79
CA GLY A 22 1.04 -20.56 26.49
C GLY A 22 2.09 -20.39 25.38
N LEU A 23 3.18 -21.16 25.43
CA LEU A 23 4.22 -21.15 24.40
C LEU A 23 3.68 -21.64 23.06
N LEU A 24 2.87 -22.71 23.04
CA LEU A 24 2.21 -23.22 21.83
C LEU A 24 1.24 -22.20 21.24
N LEU A 25 0.47 -21.49 22.07
CA LEU A 25 -0.43 -20.42 21.63
C LEU A 25 0.35 -19.23 21.05
N ILE A 26 1.51 -18.89 21.64
CA ILE A 26 2.41 -17.87 21.08
C ILE A 26 2.97 -18.33 19.73
N PHE A 27 3.46 -19.56 19.61
CA PHE A 27 3.97 -20.08 18.34
C PHE A 27 2.87 -20.18 17.26
N LEU A 28 1.66 -20.57 17.64
CA LEU A 28 0.50 -20.58 16.74
C LEU A 28 0.15 -19.15 16.28
N ALA A 29 0.09 -18.18 17.20
CA ALA A 29 -0.17 -16.78 16.88
C ALA A 29 0.92 -16.18 15.99
N VAL A 30 2.19 -16.43 16.29
CA VAL A 30 3.33 -16.02 15.45
C VAL A 30 3.26 -16.69 14.08
N GLY A 31 2.97 -17.99 14.02
CA GLY A 31 2.79 -18.73 12.77
C GLY A 31 1.71 -18.10 11.89
N LEU A 32 0.52 -17.84 12.46
CA LEU A 32 -0.58 -17.16 11.78
C LEU A 32 -0.21 -15.76 11.29
N VAL A 33 0.49 -14.96 12.12
CA VAL A 33 0.96 -13.62 11.74
C VAL A 33 2.00 -13.68 10.61
N THR A 34 2.90 -14.68 10.62
CA THR A 34 3.94 -14.82 9.60
C THR A 34 3.46 -15.39 8.26
N ASP A 35 2.28 -16.02 8.25
CA ASP A 35 1.69 -16.64 7.05
C ASP A 35 0.71 -15.69 6.32
N MET A 36 0.28 -14.61 7.00
CA MET A 36 -0.73 -13.70 6.45
C MET A 36 -0.26 -12.86 5.27
N ASP A 37 1.04 -12.62 5.06
CA ASP A 37 1.43 -11.81 3.90
C ASP A 37 2.91 -11.94 3.49
N LYS A 38 3.18 -12.68 2.40
CA LYS A 38 4.54 -12.77 1.83
C LYS A 38 4.62 -12.63 0.32
N LYS A 39 3.49 -12.45 -0.38
CA LYS A 39 3.50 -12.31 -1.84
C LYS A 39 2.49 -11.27 -2.28
N LEU A 40 3.02 -10.12 -2.71
CA LEU A 40 2.27 -9.17 -3.53
C LEU A 40 1.67 -9.94 -4.71
N LYS A 41 0.35 -9.82 -4.89
CA LYS A 41 -0.31 -10.37 -6.07
C LYS A 41 0.02 -9.47 -7.25
N PRO A 42 0.26 -10.03 -8.45
CA PRO A 42 0.37 -9.19 -9.64
C PRO A 42 -0.93 -8.41 -9.83
N PHE A 43 -0.81 -7.20 -10.38
CA PHE A 43 -1.99 -6.38 -10.67
C PHE A 43 -2.97 -7.14 -11.54
N VAL A 44 -4.26 -7.04 -11.22
CA VAL A 44 -5.31 -7.29 -12.22
C VAL A 44 -5.12 -6.26 -13.33
N ALA A 45 -5.05 -6.74 -14.57
CA ALA A 45 -4.72 -5.91 -15.71
C ALA A 45 -5.88 -4.94 -16.03
N LEU A 46 -5.58 -3.65 -16.18
CA LEU A 46 -6.55 -2.59 -16.50
C LEU A 46 -6.30 -1.97 -17.88
N ASP A 47 -5.71 -2.74 -18.80
CA ASP A 47 -5.37 -2.28 -20.16
C ASP A 47 -6.62 -1.87 -20.99
N ASN A 48 -7.81 -2.33 -20.59
CA ASN A 48 -9.08 -2.04 -21.26
C ASN A 48 -9.87 -0.87 -20.66
N VAL A 49 -9.33 -0.18 -19.64
CA VAL A 49 -9.96 0.97 -19.00
C VAL A 49 -9.23 2.24 -19.47
N SER A 50 -9.97 3.29 -19.84
CA SER A 50 -9.33 4.51 -20.33
C SER A 50 -8.49 5.19 -19.23
N SER A 51 -7.42 5.88 -19.62
CA SER A 51 -6.57 6.64 -18.68
C SER A 51 -7.37 7.65 -17.86
N GLU A 52 -8.40 8.25 -18.48
CA GLU A 52 -9.30 9.20 -17.83
C GLU A 52 -10.18 8.51 -16.79
N ASP A 53 -10.80 7.37 -17.13
CA ASP A 53 -11.64 6.64 -16.18
C ASP A 53 -10.83 6.15 -14.98
N LEU A 54 -9.60 5.68 -15.20
CA LEU A 54 -8.69 5.28 -14.12
C LEU A 54 -8.34 6.45 -13.20
N TYR A 55 -8.03 7.62 -13.78
CA TYR A 55 -7.74 8.82 -13.02
C TYR A 55 -8.97 9.29 -12.21
N GLN A 56 -10.16 9.32 -12.82
CA GLN A 56 -11.40 9.69 -12.16
C GLN A 56 -11.79 8.71 -11.05
N LEU A 57 -11.52 7.41 -11.22
CA LEU A 57 -11.74 6.42 -10.17
C LEU A 57 -10.82 6.66 -8.97
N ASP A 58 -9.55 6.99 -9.20
CA ASP A 58 -8.61 7.27 -8.10
C ASP A 58 -8.94 8.58 -7.38
N LEU A 59 -9.40 9.61 -8.10
CA LEU A 59 -9.93 10.83 -7.49
C LEU A 59 -11.13 10.52 -6.58
N LYS A 60 -12.12 9.77 -7.08
CA LYS A 60 -13.31 9.37 -6.28
C LYS A 60 -12.93 8.59 -5.03
N ARG A 61 -11.98 7.66 -5.16
CA ARG A 61 -11.44 6.91 -4.02
C ARG A 61 -10.78 7.83 -3.00
N SER A 62 -9.97 8.78 -3.47
CA SER A 62 -9.26 9.75 -2.62
C SER A 62 -10.23 10.61 -1.81
N TYR A 63 -11.30 11.11 -2.43
CA TYR A 63 -12.35 11.81 -1.71
C TYR A 63 -13.10 10.91 -0.71
N ALA A 64 -13.38 9.66 -1.07
CA ALA A 64 -14.04 8.71 -0.17
C ALA A 64 -13.18 8.36 1.06
N GLU A 65 -11.85 8.38 0.90
CA GLU A 65 -10.88 8.23 2.00
C GLU A 65 -10.68 9.51 2.83
N GLY A 66 -11.32 10.64 2.46
CA GLY A 66 -11.36 11.84 3.28
C GLY A 66 -10.26 12.88 2.97
N VAL A 67 -9.68 12.86 1.77
CA VAL A 67 -8.79 13.94 1.31
C VAL A 67 -9.58 15.25 1.22
N LYS A 68 -9.08 16.31 1.85
CA LYS A 68 -9.76 17.63 1.92
C LYS A 68 -9.10 18.71 1.09
N LEU A 69 -7.80 18.58 0.84
CA LEU A 69 -7.02 19.56 0.10
C LEU A 69 -6.73 18.98 -1.28
N ASP A 70 -7.07 19.74 -2.33
CA ASP A 70 -6.90 19.28 -3.71
C ASP A 70 -5.44 18.98 -4.04
N GLU A 71 -4.51 19.67 -3.39
CA GLU A 71 -3.07 19.45 -3.55
C GLU A 71 -2.58 18.09 -3.04
N ASN A 72 -3.40 17.38 -2.25
CA ASN A 72 -3.12 16.03 -1.76
C ASN A 72 -3.80 14.94 -2.62
N LEU A 73 -4.55 15.31 -3.65
CA LEU A 73 -5.15 14.36 -4.58
C LEU A 73 -4.09 13.76 -5.51
N PRO A 74 -4.33 12.55 -6.07
CA PRO A 74 -3.50 12.08 -7.17
C PRO A 74 -3.53 13.09 -8.31
N LEU A 75 -2.41 13.28 -8.99
CA LEU A 75 -2.28 14.26 -10.06
C LEU A 75 -1.77 13.58 -11.33
N TYR A 76 -2.60 13.55 -12.37
CA TYR A 76 -2.21 13.17 -13.70
C TYR A 76 -2.00 14.42 -14.56
N THR A 77 -0.84 14.53 -15.21
CA THR A 77 -0.55 15.58 -16.18
C THR A 77 -0.05 14.96 -17.46
N LYS A 78 -0.79 15.18 -18.55
CA LYS A 78 -0.44 14.64 -19.87
C LYS A 78 0.72 15.44 -20.49
N GLY A 79 1.67 14.72 -21.06
CA GLY A 79 2.80 15.27 -21.81
C GLY A 79 2.43 15.69 -23.24
N ASN A 80 3.45 16.16 -23.98
CA ASN A 80 3.27 16.64 -25.36
C ASN A 80 3.26 15.50 -26.37
N ASP A 81 4.00 14.42 -26.09
CA ASP A 81 3.95 13.19 -26.84
C ASP A 81 3.64 12.00 -25.92
N ASN A 82 3.13 10.93 -26.52
CA ASN A 82 2.78 9.69 -25.81
C ASN A 82 4.00 8.77 -25.63
N SER A 83 5.23 9.29 -25.63
CA SER A 83 6.43 8.43 -25.65
C SER A 83 6.82 7.95 -24.25
N VAL A 84 6.77 8.84 -23.25
CA VAL A 84 7.32 8.57 -21.93
C VAL A 84 6.37 9.06 -20.82
N GLY A 85 6.03 8.14 -19.92
CA GLY A 85 5.32 8.36 -18.68
C GLY A 85 6.23 8.21 -17.46
N ILE A 86 6.00 9.01 -16.42
CA ILE A 86 6.77 8.95 -15.17
C ILE A 86 5.79 8.84 -14.00
N LEU A 87 5.86 7.71 -13.29
CA LEU A 87 5.10 7.45 -12.07
C LEU A 87 5.89 8.00 -10.87
N LEU A 88 5.31 8.97 -10.16
CA LEU A 88 5.90 9.63 -9.01
C LEU A 88 5.25 9.12 -7.72
N ILE A 89 6.06 8.61 -6.80
CA ILE A 89 5.60 7.98 -5.55
C ILE A 89 6.17 8.75 -4.37
N HIS A 90 5.30 9.38 -3.58
CA HIS A 90 5.70 10.13 -2.40
C HIS A 90 6.15 9.23 -1.24
N GLY A 91 6.87 9.81 -0.28
CA GLY A 91 7.39 9.14 0.91
C GLY A 91 6.34 8.84 1.99
N PHE A 92 6.76 8.07 3.00
CA PHE A 92 5.94 7.78 4.18
C PHE A 92 5.55 9.08 4.91
N THR A 93 4.29 9.19 5.34
CA THR A 93 3.66 10.40 5.92
C THR A 93 3.49 11.59 4.97
N GLY A 94 4.04 11.52 3.76
CA GLY A 94 3.91 12.55 2.73
C GLY A 94 2.56 12.54 2.02
N SER A 95 2.49 13.22 0.89
CA SER A 95 1.33 13.26 0.00
C SER A 95 1.77 13.61 -1.44
N PRO A 96 0.88 13.51 -2.45
CA PRO A 96 1.20 13.93 -3.83
C PRO A 96 1.73 15.36 -3.95
N TYR A 97 1.40 16.23 -2.99
CA TYR A 97 1.87 17.61 -2.94
C TYR A 97 3.39 17.74 -3.09
N GLU A 98 4.16 16.87 -2.41
CA GLU A 98 5.63 16.94 -2.47
C GLU A 98 6.20 16.63 -3.86
N MET A 99 5.38 16.00 -4.72
CA MET A 99 5.74 15.65 -6.09
C MET A 99 5.32 16.72 -7.11
N HIS A 100 4.61 17.77 -6.71
CA HIS A 100 4.08 18.78 -7.62
C HIS A 100 5.18 19.51 -8.40
N GLU A 101 6.24 19.97 -7.73
CA GLU A 101 7.33 20.70 -8.40
C GLU A 101 8.08 19.80 -9.40
N LEU A 102 8.35 18.55 -9.00
CA LEU A 102 9.00 17.57 -9.87
C LEU A 102 8.11 17.20 -11.06
N SER A 103 6.82 16.98 -10.83
CA SER A 103 5.81 16.71 -11.86
C SER A 103 5.74 17.86 -12.86
N ALA A 104 5.66 19.10 -12.38
CA ALA A 104 5.61 20.29 -13.23
C ALA A 104 6.89 20.45 -14.06
N TYR A 105 8.06 20.23 -13.45
CA TYR A 105 9.33 20.28 -14.18
C TYR A 105 9.41 19.21 -15.27
N LEU A 106 9.11 17.94 -14.95
CA LEU A 106 9.13 16.85 -15.92
C LEU A 106 8.11 17.05 -17.04
N ASN A 107 6.92 17.54 -16.71
CA ASN A 107 5.90 17.85 -17.70
C ASN A 107 6.31 19.00 -18.62
N SER A 108 7.04 20.00 -18.10
CA SER A 108 7.61 21.08 -18.94
C SER A 108 8.62 20.57 -19.98
N LEU A 109 9.21 19.40 -19.76
CA LEU A 109 10.08 18.69 -20.71
C LEU A 109 9.30 17.81 -21.70
N GLY A 110 7.97 17.75 -21.58
CA GLY A 110 7.08 17.00 -22.46
C GLY A 110 6.65 15.62 -21.92
N TYR A 111 7.09 15.22 -20.74
CA TYR A 111 6.74 13.91 -20.16
C TYR A 111 5.32 13.90 -19.57
N SER A 112 4.63 12.76 -19.72
CA SER A 112 3.41 12.51 -18.95
C SER A 112 3.81 12.12 -17.53
N THR A 113 3.17 12.68 -16.51
CA THR A 113 3.47 12.38 -15.10
C THR A 113 2.22 11.96 -14.36
N TYR A 114 2.38 11.02 -13.42
CA TYR A 114 1.32 10.66 -12.49
C TYR A 114 1.87 10.63 -11.06
N SER A 115 1.43 11.57 -10.23
CA SER A 115 1.75 11.61 -8.80
C SER A 115 0.72 10.77 -8.04
N VAL A 116 1.15 9.61 -7.54
CA VAL A 116 0.26 8.67 -6.85
C VAL A 116 -0.05 9.18 -5.45
N ARG A 117 -1.30 9.05 -5.02
CA ARG A 117 -1.65 9.17 -3.61
C ARG A 117 -1.68 7.78 -2.97
N LEU A 118 -0.84 7.57 -1.96
CA LEU A 118 -0.92 6.36 -1.14
C LEU A 118 -2.13 6.47 -0.18
N PRO A 119 -2.88 5.39 0.07
CA PRO A 119 -4.08 5.46 0.87
C PRO A 119 -3.75 5.82 2.32
N GLY A 120 -4.65 6.57 2.96
CA GLY A 120 -4.41 7.21 4.25
C GLY A 120 -3.50 8.44 4.22
N SER A 121 -2.68 8.63 3.17
CA SER A 121 -1.83 9.81 3.01
C SER A 121 -2.63 11.02 2.53
N GLY A 122 -2.20 12.23 2.92
CA GLY A 122 -2.92 13.48 2.61
C GLY A 122 -4.27 13.64 3.30
N THR A 123 -4.54 12.86 4.37
CA THR A 123 -5.79 12.88 5.14
C THR A 123 -5.56 13.18 6.63
N THR A 124 -5.68 12.19 7.53
CA THR A 124 -5.32 12.29 8.95
C THR A 124 -4.38 11.15 9.37
N PRO A 125 -3.61 11.31 10.47
CA PRO A 125 -2.74 10.26 10.97
C PRO A 125 -3.46 8.96 11.32
N GLU A 126 -4.70 9.04 11.80
CA GLU A 126 -5.52 7.87 12.12
C GLU A 126 -5.80 7.05 10.86
N ASN A 127 -6.15 7.72 9.76
CA ASN A 127 -6.42 7.05 8.49
C ASN A 127 -5.16 6.39 7.92
N LEU A 128 -3.98 7.01 8.07
CA LEU A 128 -2.71 6.40 7.64
C LEU A 128 -2.44 5.06 8.34
N ASN A 129 -2.89 4.89 9.58
CA ASN A 129 -2.73 3.64 10.34
C ASN A 129 -3.67 2.51 9.89
N GLU A 130 -4.70 2.81 9.10
CA GLU A 130 -5.67 1.80 8.63
C GLU A 130 -5.16 1.02 7.41
N PHE A 131 -4.08 1.49 6.75
CA PHE A 131 -3.58 0.91 5.50
C PHE A 131 -2.22 0.24 5.66
N SER A 132 -2.08 -0.89 4.96
CA SER A 132 -0.83 -1.64 4.85
C SER A 132 -0.04 -1.27 3.59
N TYR A 133 1.21 -1.72 3.52
CA TYR A 133 2.02 -1.58 2.30
C TYR A 133 1.37 -2.27 1.08
N ALA A 134 0.56 -3.32 1.29
CA ALA A 134 -0.16 -3.99 0.22
C ALA A 134 -1.25 -3.07 -0.37
N ASP A 135 -1.92 -2.27 0.46
CA ASP A 135 -2.89 -1.26 0.01
C ASP A 135 -2.20 -0.13 -0.75
N TRP A 136 -0.98 0.24 -0.34
CA TRP A 136 -0.15 1.20 -1.05
C TRP A 136 0.22 0.68 -2.44
N TYR A 137 0.68 -0.57 -2.52
CA TYR A 137 1.00 -1.24 -3.78
C TYR A 137 -0.19 -1.30 -4.73
N GLU A 138 -1.39 -1.61 -4.23
CA GLU A 138 -2.62 -1.62 -5.03
C GLU A 138 -2.98 -0.24 -5.59
N SER A 139 -2.59 0.84 -4.90
CA SER A 139 -2.87 2.22 -5.33
C SER A 139 -1.97 2.66 -6.47
N LEU A 140 -0.75 2.11 -6.56
CA LEU A 140 0.16 2.33 -7.70
C LEU A 140 -0.46 1.87 -9.03
N LYS A 141 -1.40 0.92 -8.98
CA LYS A 141 -2.06 0.36 -10.18
C LYS A 141 -2.78 1.43 -11.00
N PHE A 142 -3.47 2.37 -10.36
CA PHE A 142 -4.20 3.42 -11.07
C PHE A 142 -3.24 4.29 -11.86
N GLY A 143 -2.20 4.81 -11.20
CA GLY A 143 -1.18 5.62 -11.87
C GLY A 143 -0.40 4.86 -12.94
N TYR A 144 -0.01 3.62 -12.66
CA TYR A 144 0.71 2.77 -13.62
C TYR A 144 -0.12 2.52 -14.88
N TYR A 145 -1.38 2.11 -14.77
CA TYR A 145 -2.23 1.85 -15.94
C TYR A 145 -2.71 3.13 -16.62
N THR A 146 -2.90 4.24 -15.91
CA THR A 146 -3.15 5.55 -16.52
C THR A 146 -2.01 5.92 -17.48
N LEU A 147 -0.76 5.75 -17.05
CA LEU A 147 0.43 5.98 -17.88
C LEU A 147 0.60 4.91 -18.95
N LYS A 148 0.47 3.62 -18.63
CA LYS A 148 0.62 2.52 -19.59
C LYS A 148 -0.36 2.60 -20.75
N ASN A 149 -1.58 3.05 -20.50
CA ASN A 149 -2.60 3.17 -21.54
C ASN A 149 -2.41 4.44 -22.40
N SER A 150 -1.45 5.30 -22.06
CA SER A 150 -1.19 6.57 -22.75
C SER A 150 0.27 6.79 -23.16
N CYS A 151 1.20 5.93 -22.76
CA CYS A 151 2.65 6.08 -22.94
C CYS A 151 3.32 4.79 -23.40
N ASP A 152 4.32 4.89 -24.27
CA ASP A 152 5.09 3.72 -24.76
C ASP A 152 6.10 3.18 -23.73
N GLN A 153 6.66 4.06 -22.90
CA GLN A 153 7.64 3.73 -21.87
C GLN A 153 7.26 4.36 -20.54
N ILE A 154 7.56 3.66 -19.44
CA ILE A 154 7.25 4.12 -18.08
C ILE A 154 8.52 4.08 -17.23
N PHE A 155 8.79 5.19 -16.55
CA PHE A 155 9.79 5.29 -15.49
C PHE A 155 9.10 5.49 -14.15
N VAL A 156 9.78 5.13 -13.06
CA VAL A 156 9.29 5.29 -11.68
C VAL A 156 10.32 6.09 -10.89
N ALA A 157 9.86 7.04 -10.09
CA ALA A 157 10.66 7.82 -9.16
C ALA A 157 9.91 8.04 -7.84
N GLY A 158 10.65 8.15 -6.74
CA GLY A 158 10.13 8.37 -5.38
C GLY A 158 11.25 8.44 -4.36
#